data_AF-A0A4Q1SHZ8-F1
#
_entry.id   AF-A0A4Q1SHZ8-F1
#
_cell.length_a   1.000
_cell.length_b   1.000
_cell.length_c   1.000
_cell.angle_alpha   90.00
_cell.angle_beta   90.00
_cell.angle_gamma   90.00
#
_symmetry.space_group_name_H-M   'P 1'
#
loop_
_entity.id
_entity.type
_entity.pdbx_description
1 polymer ?
#
loop_
_entity_poly.entity_id
_entity_poly.type
_entity_poly.pdbx_seq_one_letter_code
_entity_poly.pdbx_strand_id
1 'polypeptide(L)'
;MANPKYLEPDTIEPPLIDEEGEVRELTEKDFARAVPFSALPESLQQKLLALKKPRGPQKEPTKERITIRLSPEVVSHFRESGRGWQSRMDAALKEWMNSQSRVRNQAKTKTARHSA
;
A
#
# COMPACT_ATOMS: atom_id res chain seq x y z
N MET A 1 -59.06 -31.98 13.91
CA MET A 1 -57.70 -31.64 14.38
C MET A 1 -56.82 -31.45 13.16
N ALA A 2 -56.52 -30.20 12.78
CA ALA A 2 -55.67 -29.88 11.64
C ALA A 2 -54.46 -29.07 12.12
N ASN A 3 -53.27 -29.48 11.69
CA ASN A 3 -51.95 -29.07 12.15
C ASN A 3 -51.67 -27.55 12.02
N PRO A 4 -51.11 -26.87 13.03
CA PRO A 4 -50.70 -25.47 12.96
C PRO A 4 -49.21 -25.35 12.61
N LYS A 5 -48.84 -25.51 11.33
CA LYS A 5 -47.43 -25.37 10.90
C LYS A 5 -47.17 -24.36 9.79
N TYR A 6 -48.02 -23.33 9.69
CA TYR A 6 -47.73 -22.19 8.82
C TYR A 6 -47.95 -20.91 9.63
N LEU A 7 -46.88 -20.48 10.32
CA LEU A 7 -46.70 -19.08 10.65
C LEU A 7 -46.30 -18.35 9.37
N GLU A 8 -46.89 -17.18 9.16
CA GLU A 8 -46.70 -16.36 7.97
C GLU A 8 -45.22 -15.94 7.76
N PRO A 9 -44.75 -15.81 6.51
CA PRO A 9 -43.36 -15.54 6.20
C PRO A 9 -43.05 -14.05 6.39
N ASP A 10 -42.70 -13.65 7.61
CA ASP A 10 -42.04 -12.36 7.84
C ASP A 10 -40.64 -12.38 7.19
N THR A 11 -40.58 -12.03 5.90
CA THR A 11 -39.46 -11.40 5.18
C THR A 11 -38.04 -11.78 5.63
N ILE A 12 -37.71 -13.07 5.66
CA ILE A 12 -36.33 -13.52 5.89
C ILE A 12 -35.59 -13.43 4.56
N GLU A 13 -34.79 -12.38 4.36
CA GLU A 13 -33.85 -12.33 3.24
C GLU A 13 -32.96 -13.58 3.27
N PRO A 14 -32.61 -14.16 2.12
CA PRO A 14 -31.73 -15.31 2.07
C PRO A 14 -30.42 -15.01 2.82
N PRO A 15 -29.79 -16.04 3.41
CA PRO A 15 -28.55 -15.88 4.14
C PRO A 15 -27.51 -15.15 3.28
N LEU A 16 -26.60 -14.42 3.93
CA LEU A 16 -25.61 -13.61 3.24
C LEU A 16 -24.67 -14.45 2.36
N ILE A 17 -24.48 -15.71 2.73
CA ILE A 17 -23.63 -16.69 2.05
C ILE A 17 -24.49 -17.91 1.71
N ASP A 18 -24.40 -18.43 0.49
CA ASP A 18 -25.06 -19.66 0.06
C ASP A 18 -24.24 -20.94 0.37
N GLU A 19 -24.75 -22.12 0.02
CA GLU A 19 -24.11 -23.41 0.29
C GLU A 19 -22.80 -23.58 -0.50
N GLU A 20 -22.66 -22.86 -1.61
CA GLU A 20 -21.47 -22.81 -2.47
C GLU A 20 -20.42 -21.82 -1.94
N GLY A 21 -20.76 -20.99 -0.95
CA GLY A 21 -19.86 -20.02 -0.33
C GLY A 21 -19.86 -18.64 -1.01
N GLU A 22 -20.77 -18.39 -1.96
CA GLU A 22 -20.91 -17.12 -2.65
C GLU A 22 -21.71 -16.13 -1.81
N VAL A 23 -21.26 -14.87 -1.82
CA VAL A 23 -21.87 -13.78 -1.05
C VAL A 23 -22.92 -13.09 -1.92
N ARG A 24 -24.17 -13.02 -1.46
CA ARG A 24 -25.21 -12.26 -2.17
C ARG A 24 -24.91 -10.77 -2.17
N GLU A 25 -25.48 -10.06 -3.14
CA GLU A 25 -25.42 -8.60 -3.18
C GLU A 25 -25.96 -7.97 -1.89
N LEU A 26 -25.22 -6.98 -1.39
CA LEU A 26 -25.61 -6.22 -0.18
C LEU A 26 -26.77 -5.29 -0.51
N THR A 27 -27.82 -5.34 0.29
CA THR A 27 -29.00 -4.49 0.16
C THR A 27 -28.95 -3.33 1.13
N GLU A 28 -29.83 -2.34 0.96
CA GLU A 28 -29.98 -1.22 1.89
C GLU A 28 -30.28 -1.68 3.34
N LYS A 29 -30.95 -2.83 3.51
CA LYS A 29 -31.24 -3.38 4.84
C LYS A 29 -30.00 -3.90 5.54
N ASP A 30 -29.01 -4.38 4.81
CA ASP A 30 -27.73 -4.81 5.38
C ASP A 30 -26.97 -3.59 5.94
N PHE A 31 -26.98 -2.47 5.21
CA PHE A 31 -26.40 -1.21 5.69
C PHE A 31 -27.17 -0.61 6.86
N ALA A 32 -28.50 -0.72 6.88
CA ALA A 32 -29.32 -0.23 7.99
C ALA A 32 -29.05 -0.97 9.31
N ARG A 33 -28.56 -2.21 9.24
CA ARG A 33 -28.17 -3.03 10.40
C ARG A 33 -26.71 -2.82 10.83
N ALA A 34 -25.93 -2.04 10.09
CA ALA A 34 -24.54 -1.78 10.41
C ALA A 34 -24.42 -1.00 11.74
N VAL A 35 -23.51 -1.44 12.60
CA VAL A 35 -23.24 -0.80 13.89
C VAL A 35 -21.86 -0.13 13.91
N PRO A 36 -21.70 1.00 14.61
CA PRO A 36 -20.39 1.61 14.77
C PRO A 36 -19.45 0.69 15.56
N PHE A 37 -18.15 0.85 15.38
CA PHE A 37 -17.13 0.04 16.06
C PHE A 37 -17.31 0.02 17.60
N SER A 38 -17.71 1.15 18.18
CA SER A 38 -17.96 1.31 19.62
C SER A 38 -19.13 0.49 20.15
N ALA A 39 -20.05 0.04 19.28
CA ALA A 39 -21.18 -0.78 19.66
C ALA A 39 -20.88 -2.29 19.59
N LEU A 40 -19.66 -2.69 19.18
CA LEU A 40 -19.24 -4.09 19.19
C LEU A 40 -18.95 -4.57 20.63
N PRO A 41 -19.06 -5.87 20.93
CA PRO A 41 -18.62 -6.42 22.21
C PRO A 41 -17.13 -6.14 22.46
N GLU A 42 -16.77 -5.81 23.71
CA GLU A 42 -15.41 -5.43 24.10
C GLU A 42 -14.35 -6.47 23.68
N SER A 43 -14.66 -7.76 23.86
CA SER A 43 -13.77 -8.86 23.49
C SER A 43 -13.47 -8.91 21.98
N LEU A 44 -14.40 -8.46 21.14
CA LEU A 44 -14.21 -8.37 19.70
C LEU A 44 -13.43 -7.11 19.31
N GLN A 45 -13.71 -5.98 19.96
CA GLN A 45 -12.96 -4.73 19.75
C GLN A 45 -11.46 -4.97 20.00
N GLN A 46 -11.11 -5.61 21.12
CA GLN A 46 -9.71 -5.90 21.47
C GLN A 46 -9.01 -6.79 20.43
N LYS A 47 -9.69 -7.82 19.92
CA LYS A 47 -9.14 -8.69 18.86
C LYS A 47 -8.90 -7.93 17.56
N LEU A 48 -9.85 -7.08 17.15
CA LEU A 48 -9.72 -6.28 15.92
C LEU A 48 -8.60 -5.25 16.02
N LEU A 49 -8.44 -4.62 17.18
CA LEU A 49 -7.32 -3.71 17.45
C LEU A 49 -5.97 -4.43 17.45
N ALA A 50 -5.91 -5.64 18.01
CA ALA A 50 -4.70 -6.46 17.98
C ALA A 50 -4.31 -6.91 16.55
N LEU A 51 -5.29 -7.16 15.68
CA LEU A 51 -5.07 -7.45 14.26
C LEU A 51 -4.60 -6.23 13.47
N LYS A 52 -4.97 -5.02 13.93
CA LYS A 52 -4.52 -3.75 13.39
C LYS A 52 -3.07 -3.51 13.80
N LYS A 53 -2.12 -4.31 13.30
CA LYS A 53 -0.70 -3.97 13.37
C LYS A 53 -0.55 -2.56 12.78
N PRO A 54 -0.20 -1.54 13.57
CA PRO A 54 0.11 -0.25 12.99
C PRO A 54 1.26 -0.51 12.03
N ARG A 55 1.10 -0.13 10.75
CA ARG A 55 2.27 0.03 9.89
C ARG A 55 3.21 0.92 10.71
N GLY A 56 4.42 0.43 10.98
CA GLY A 56 5.38 1.18 11.77
C GLY A 56 5.55 2.57 11.17
N PRO A 57 5.89 3.59 11.98
CA PRO A 57 6.20 4.91 11.44
C PRO A 57 7.17 4.75 10.28
N GLN A 58 6.90 5.44 9.16
CA GLN A 58 7.75 5.36 7.97
C GLN A 58 9.16 5.83 8.37
N LYS A 59 10.08 4.87 8.56
CA LYS A 59 11.41 5.11 9.14
C LYS A 59 12.38 5.80 8.18
N GLU A 60 12.10 5.76 6.88
CA GLU A 60 12.95 6.38 5.87
C GLU A 60 12.39 7.74 5.43
N PRO A 61 13.25 8.76 5.22
CA PRO A 61 12.85 10.01 4.59
C PRO A 61 12.13 9.72 3.28
N THR A 62 10.92 10.26 3.14
CA THR A 62 10.15 10.13 1.90
C THR A 62 10.91 10.77 0.76
N LYS A 63 11.05 10.06 -0.36
CA LYS A 63 11.61 10.62 -1.60
C LYS A 63 10.88 11.93 -1.93
N GLU A 64 11.62 12.99 -2.19
CA GLU A 64 11.04 14.27 -2.59
C GLU A 64 10.51 14.18 -4.02
N ARG A 65 9.23 14.52 -4.21
CA ARG A 65 8.61 14.58 -5.54
C ARG A 65 8.91 15.93 -6.17
N ILE A 66 9.88 15.96 -7.07
CA ILE A 66 10.19 17.14 -7.89
C ILE A 66 9.84 16.91 -9.36
N THR A 67 9.51 17.98 -10.08
CA THR A 67 9.29 17.94 -11.53
C THR A 67 10.55 18.38 -12.24
N ILE A 68 11.15 17.50 -13.04
CA ILE A 68 12.33 17.78 -13.85
C ILE A 68 12.05 17.44 -15.32
N ARG A 69 12.65 18.20 -16.25
CA ARG A 69 12.64 17.88 -17.67
C ARG A 69 13.90 17.09 -18.00
N LEU A 70 13.72 15.93 -18.63
CA LEU A 70 14.79 15.05 -19.10
C LEU A 70 14.69 14.92 -20.62
N SER A 71 15.81 14.62 -21.25
CA SER A 71 15.84 14.37 -22.69
C SER A 71 15.00 13.13 -23.05
N PRO A 72 14.33 13.11 -24.22
CA PRO A 72 13.44 12.01 -24.61
C PRO A 72 14.12 10.63 -24.60
N GLU A 73 15.37 10.55 -25.06
CA GLU A 73 16.14 9.31 -25.14
C GLU A 73 16.39 8.68 -23.77
N VAL A 74 16.62 9.50 -22.74
CA VAL A 74 16.81 9.04 -21.36
C VAL A 74 15.51 8.44 -20.83
N VAL A 75 14.39 9.14 -21.05
CA VAL A 75 13.08 8.69 -20.58
C VAL A 75 12.67 7.39 -21.27
N SER A 76 12.87 7.29 -22.59
CA SER A 76 12.55 6.09 -23.37
C SER A 76 13.36 4.89 -22.89
N HIS A 77 14.68 5.04 -22.73
CA HIS A 77 15.56 3.97 -22.26
C HIS A 77 15.10 3.38 -20.92
N PHE A 78 14.78 4.24 -19.94
CA PHE A 78 14.29 3.73 -18.66
C PHE A 78 12.89 3.16 -18.79
N ARG A 79 11.96 3.78 -19.52
CA ARG A 79 10.58 3.25 -19.66
C ARG A 79 10.54 1.86 -20.29
N GLU A 80 11.39 1.59 -21.27
CA GLU A 80 11.51 0.27 -21.91
C GLU A 80 11.88 -0.84 -20.92
N SER A 81 12.57 -0.50 -19.82
CA SER A 81 12.88 -1.47 -18.77
C SER A 81 11.66 -1.94 -17.95
N GLY A 82 10.47 -1.36 -18.18
CA GLY A 82 9.20 -1.81 -17.62
C GLY A 82 8.96 -1.39 -16.17
N ARG A 83 8.25 -2.24 -15.40
CA ARG A 83 7.88 -1.93 -14.00
C ARG A 83 9.11 -1.58 -13.17
N GLY A 84 9.02 -0.49 -12.40
CA GLY A 84 10.10 -0.01 -11.54
C GLY A 84 11.16 0.84 -12.24
N TRP A 85 10.92 1.32 -13.47
CA TRP A 85 11.89 2.15 -14.20
C TRP A 85 12.29 3.43 -13.45
N GLN A 86 11.37 4.05 -12.72
CA GLN A 86 11.68 5.22 -11.88
C GLN A 86 12.67 4.88 -10.76
N SER A 87 12.54 3.71 -10.15
CA SER A 87 13.47 3.23 -9.13
C SER A 87 14.85 2.92 -9.72
N ARG A 88 14.92 2.38 -10.94
CA ARG A 88 16.19 2.19 -11.66
C ARG A 88 16.86 3.51 -12.01
N MET A 89 16.08 4.50 -12.42
CA MET A 89 16.57 5.86 -12.68
C MET A 89 17.13 6.51 -11.39
N ASP A 90 16.43 6.39 -10.26
CA ASP A 90 16.92 6.83 -8.95
C ASP A 90 18.23 6.15 -8.54
N ALA A 91 18.35 4.83 -8.78
CA ALA A 91 19.58 4.09 -8.51
C ALA A 91 20.75 4.55 -9.38
N ALA A 92 20.51 4.81 -10.67
CA ALA A 92 21.54 5.32 -11.59
C ALA A 92 22.06 6.69 -11.16
N LEU A 93 21.17 7.59 -10.70
CA LEU A 93 21.57 8.89 -10.18
C LEU A 93 22.42 8.76 -8.91
N LYS A 94 22.08 7.84 -8.01
CA LYS A 94 22.88 7.54 -6.80
C LYS A 94 24.27 7.02 -7.14
N GLU A 95 24.36 6.09 -8.09
CA GLU A 95 25.66 5.56 -8.54
C GLU A 95 26.52 6.66 -9.15
N TRP A 96 25.93 7.53 -9.98
CA TRP A 96 26.63 8.68 -10.52
C TRP A 96 27.16 9.61 -9.42
N MET A 97 26.36 9.93 -8.40
CA MET A 97 26.81 10.74 -7.25
C MET A 97 27.99 10.10 -6.49
N ASN A 98 27.96 8.78 -6.29
CA ASN A 98 29.05 8.04 -5.64
C ASN A 98 30.33 8.02 -6.49
N SER A 99 30.20 7.89 -7.81
CA SER A 99 31.37 7.95 -8.72
C SER A 99 32.04 9.33 -8.66
N GLN A 100 31.25 10.41 -8.66
CA GLN A 100 31.74 11.78 -8.65
C GLN A 100 32.41 12.14 -7.31
N SER A 101 31.86 11.67 -6.18
CA SER A 101 32.47 11.87 -4.88
C SER A 101 33.84 11.18 -4.79
N ARG A 102 33.95 9.96 -5.31
CA ARG A 102 35.20 9.19 -5.37
C ARG A 102 36.26 9.84 -6.26
N VAL A 103 35.91 10.39 -7.42
CA VAL A 103 36.87 11.11 -8.30
C VAL A 103 37.36 12.39 -7.63
N ARG A 104 36.44 13.19 -7.08
CA ARG A 104 36.76 14.45 -6.40
C ARG A 104 37.67 14.26 -5.19
N ASN A 105 37.49 13.19 -4.42
CA ASN A 105 38.33 12.90 -3.26
C ASN A 105 39.74 12.43 -3.64
N GLN A 106 39.91 11.73 -4.77
CA GLN A 106 41.22 11.31 -5.28
C GLN A 106 42.03 12.47 -5.88
N ALA A 107 41.37 13.46 -6.50
CA ALA A 107 42.05 14.65 -7.01
C ALA A 107 42.69 15.47 -5.88
N LYS A 108 41.98 15.63 -4.75
CA LYS A 108 42.48 16.36 -3.57
C LYS A 108 43.71 15.70 -2.94
N THR A 109 43.73 14.37 -2.86
CA THR A 109 44.86 13.64 -2.24
C THR A 109 46.10 13.60 -3.11
N LYS A 110 45.97 13.71 -4.44
CA LYS A 110 47.11 13.80 -5.36
C LYS A 110 47.77 15.17 -5.34
N THR A 111 47.00 16.26 -5.27
CA THR A 111 47.54 17.62 -5.13
C THR A 111 48.30 17.81 -3.82
N ALA A 112 47.80 17.25 -2.70
CA ALA A 112 48.46 17.35 -1.40
C ALA A 112 49.81 16.59 -1.30
N ARG A 113 50.09 15.65 -2.21
CA ARG A 113 51.33 14.85 -2.23
C ARG A 113 52.42 15.40 -3.18
N HIS A 114 52.10 16.38 -4.03
CA HIS A 114 53.04 17.00 -4.96
C HIS A 114 53.54 18.38 -4.51
N SER A 115 53.10 18.85 -3.34
CA SER A 115 53.48 20.14 -2.74
C SER A 115 54.34 19.99 -1.48
N ALA A 116 54.93 18.82 -1.25
CA ALA A 116 55.83 18.54 -0.12
C ALA A 116 57.18 18.04 -0.64
#